data_AF-A0A0K0G5B8-F1
#
_entry.id   AF-A0A0K0G5B8-F1
#
_cell.length_a   1.000
_cell.length_b   1.000
_cell.length_c   1.000
_cell.angle_alpha   90.00
_cell.angle_beta   90.00
_cell.angle_gamma   90.00
#
_symmetry.space_group_name_H-M   'P 1'
#
loop_
_entity.id
_entity.type
_entity.pdbx_description
1 polymer ?
#
loop_
_entity_poly.entity_id
_entity_poly.type
_entity_poly.pdbx_seq_one_letter_code
_entity_poly.pdbx_strand_id
1 'polypeptide(L)'
;MLAIFEMLIVKQQVMNITMIRNMGNKRYPFNIYRNKKWVKINFDQLLFDNLVTIGRSLNNNNVPYDLLLLRGSCILDKSMLKGGSVSQMKESIQTLEPNRYFYY
;
A
#
# COMPACT_ATOMS: atom_id res chain seq x y z
N MET A 1 -14.71 25.56 -35.85
CA MET A 1 -15.27 25.39 -34.48
C MET A 1 -15.15 23.96 -33.98
N LEU A 2 -15.64 22.95 -34.71
CA LEU A 2 -15.55 21.53 -34.33
C LEU A 2 -14.12 21.02 -34.04
N ALA A 3 -13.14 21.37 -34.88
CA ALA A 3 -11.75 20.94 -34.67
C ALA A 3 -11.13 21.44 -33.35
N ILE A 4 -11.53 22.63 -32.88
CA ILE A 4 -11.05 23.18 -31.61
C ILE A 4 -11.67 22.43 -30.43
N PHE A 5 -12.97 22.08 -30.52
CA PHE A 5 -13.66 21.29 -29.50
C PHE A 5 -13.05 19.90 -29.34
N GLU A 6 -12.82 19.20 -30.44
CA GLU A 6 -12.15 17.88 -30.43
C GLU A 6 -10.75 17.97 -29.80
N MET A 7 -9.97 19.00 -30.15
CA MET A 7 -8.66 19.23 -29.56
C MET A 7 -8.71 19.46 -28.05
N LEU A 8 -9.70 20.21 -27.55
CA LEU A 8 -9.87 20.47 -26.12
C LEU A 8 -10.26 19.20 -25.35
N ILE A 9 -11.14 18.37 -25.90
CA ILE A 9 -11.53 17.09 -25.30
C ILE A 9 -10.33 16.17 -25.18
N VAL A 10 -9.57 16.00 -26.28
CA VAL A 10 -8.36 15.17 -26.27
C VAL A 10 -7.33 15.70 -25.28
N LYS A 11 -7.14 17.03 -25.20
CA LYS A 11 -6.23 17.65 -24.22
C LYS A 11 -6.66 17.34 -22.79
N GLN A 12 -7.94 17.43 -22.47
CA GLN A 12 -8.44 17.09 -21.15
C GLN A 12 -8.25 15.60 -20.83
N GLN A 13 -8.51 14.71 -21.79
CA GLN A 13 -8.29 13.27 -21.62
C GLN A 13 -6.83 12.95 -21.35
N VAL A 14 -5.90 13.55 -22.10
CA VAL A 14 -4.45 13.36 -21.88
C VAL A 14 -4.06 13.84 -20.48
N MET A 15 -4.51 15.01 -20.05
CA MET A 15 -4.22 15.50 -18.69
C MET A 15 -4.75 14.53 -17.61
N ASN A 16 -5.98 14.05 -17.76
CA ASN A 16 -6.56 13.10 -16.82
C ASN A 16 -5.76 11.79 -16.75
N ILE A 17 -5.39 11.22 -17.91
CA ILE A 17 -4.57 10.01 -17.97
C ILE A 17 -3.21 10.22 -17.32
N THR A 18 -2.56 11.36 -17.57
CA THR A 18 -1.26 11.67 -16.94
C THR A 18 -1.37 11.83 -15.43
N MET A 19 -2.45 12.43 -14.93
CA MET A 19 -2.70 12.55 -13.50
C MET A 19 -2.87 11.16 -12.86
N ILE A 20 -3.70 10.30 -13.44
CA ILE A 20 -3.91 8.92 -12.98
C ILE A 20 -2.58 8.15 -12.95
N ARG A 21 -1.75 8.30 -14.00
CA ARG A 21 -0.44 7.64 -14.06
C ARG A 21 0.50 8.10 -12.94
N ASN A 22 0.40 9.36 -12.52
CA ASN A 22 1.24 9.95 -11.48
C ASN A 22 0.71 9.74 -10.06
N MET A 23 -0.50 9.20 -9.89
CA MET A 23 -1.06 8.83 -8.58
C MET A 23 -0.51 7.50 -8.03
N GLY A 24 0.31 6.79 -8.80
CA GLY A 24 0.95 5.55 -8.36
C GLY A 24 1.89 5.76 -7.17
N ASN A 25 2.00 4.74 -6.32
CA ASN A 25 2.88 4.77 -5.16
C ASN A 25 4.36 4.74 -5.59
N LYS A 26 5.22 5.52 -4.92
CA LYS A 26 6.66 5.52 -5.22
C LYS A 26 7.31 4.22 -4.74
N ARG A 27 8.24 3.69 -5.53
CA ARG A 27 9.04 2.52 -5.15
C ARG A 27 10.02 2.90 -4.05
N TYR A 28 10.07 2.12 -2.98
CA TYR A 28 11.06 2.25 -1.92
C TYR A 28 11.69 0.88 -1.59
N PRO A 29 12.88 0.83 -0.96
CA PRO A 29 13.45 -0.43 -0.48
C PRO A 29 12.87 -0.79 0.89
N PHE A 30 12.72 -2.08 1.15
CA PHE A 30 12.27 -2.61 2.44
C PHE A 30 12.90 -3.96 2.75
N ASN A 31 12.84 -4.36 4.02
CA ASN A 31 13.47 -5.60 4.46
C ASN A 31 12.48 -6.77 4.35
N ILE A 32 12.93 -7.82 3.68
CA ILE A 32 12.26 -9.11 3.57
C ILE A 32 13.14 -10.16 4.24
N TYR A 33 12.52 -11.14 4.88
CA TYR A 33 13.21 -12.31 5.40
C TYR A 33 13.27 -13.40 4.32
N ARG A 34 14.47 -13.69 3.81
CA ARG A 34 14.74 -14.77 2.84
C ARG A 34 16.00 -15.52 3.22
N ASN A 35 16.03 -16.84 2.99
CA ASN A 35 17.20 -17.68 3.29
C ASN A 35 17.75 -17.51 4.72
N LYS A 36 16.85 -17.39 5.70
CA LYS A 36 17.16 -17.14 7.13
C LYS A 36 17.91 -15.84 7.41
N LYS A 37 17.88 -14.86 6.50
CA LYS A 37 18.54 -13.55 6.63
C LYS A 37 17.59 -12.42 6.23
N TRP A 38 17.82 -11.24 6.80
CA TRP A 38 17.12 -10.02 6.41
C TRP A 38 17.83 -9.38 5.22
N VAL A 39 17.10 -9.19 4.12
CA VAL A 39 17.63 -8.63 2.86
C VAL A 39 16.77 -7.45 2.43
N LYS A 40 17.41 -6.37 1.96
CA LYS A 40 16.71 -5.21 1.37
C LYS A 40 16.38 -5.49 -0.08
N ILE A 41 15.10 -5.41 -0.42
CA ILE A 41 14.57 -5.64 -1.78
C ILE A 41 13.57 -4.51 -2.08
N ASN A 42 13.34 -4.23 -3.37
CA ASN A 42 12.33 -3.26 -3.82
C ASN A 42 10.93 -3.89 -3.83
N PHE A 43 9.88 -3.10 -3.59
CA PHE A 43 8.49 -3.59 -3.54
C PHE A 43 8.07 -4.41 -4.74
N ASP A 44 8.50 -4.01 -5.94
CA ASP A 44 8.10 -4.67 -7.19
C ASP A 44 8.48 -6.17 -7.26
N GLN A 45 9.39 -6.65 -6.41
CA GLN A 45 9.90 -8.02 -6.40
C GLN A 45 9.33 -8.88 -5.24
N LEU A 46 8.35 -8.35 -4.50
CA LEU A 46 7.67 -9.12 -3.46
C LEU A 46 6.81 -10.21 -4.10
N LEU A 47 6.99 -11.44 -3.63
CA LEU A 47 6.12 -12.57 -3.93
C LEU A 47 5.20 -12.83 -2.73
N PHE A 48 4.11 -13.57 -2.95
CA PHE A 48 3.28 -14.06 -1.85
C PHE A 48 4.10 -14.86 -0.83
N ASP A 49 3.61 -14.95 0.41
CA ASP A 49 4.22 -15.71 1.52
C ASP A 49 5.61 -15.24 1.99
N ASN A 50 5.99 -13.99 1.68
CA ASN A 50 7.23 -13.41 2.20
C ASN A 50 6.97 -12.66 3.51
N LEU A 51 7.84 -12.88 4.49
CA LEU A 51 7.85 -12.14 5.76
C LEU A 51 8.55 -10.80 5.58
N VAL A 52 7.86 -9.73 5.99
CA VAL A 52 8.33 -8.35 5.80
C VAL A 52 8.34 -7.61 7.14
N THR A 53 9.31 -6.73 7.33
CA THR A 53 9.28 -5.80 8.48
C THR A 53 8.86 -4.42 8.02
N ILE A 54 7.87 -3.88 8.72
CA ILE A 54 7.39 -2.52 8.49
C ILE A 54 7.87 -1.67 9.66
N GLY A 55 8.68 -0.66 9.37
CA GLY A 55 9.09 0.34 10.35
C GLY A 55 8.16 1.55 10.36
N ARG A 56 8.44 2.51 11.25
CA ARG A 56 7.75 3.80 11.25
C ARG A 56 8.08 4.53 9.94
N SER A 57 7.04 4.93 9.22
CA SER A 57 7.18 5.61 7.94
C SER A 57 7.66 7.05 8.19
N LEU A 58 8.94 7.34 7.91
CA LEU A 58 9.52 8.69 8.02
C LEU A 58 9.26 9.54 6.78
N ASN A 59 9.06 8.91 5.62
CA ASN A 59 8.99 9.58 4.31
C ASN A 59 7.65 9.40 3.59
N ASN A 60 6.54 9.25 4.33
CA ASN A 60 5.21 8.95 3.76
C ASN A 60 5.22 7.73 2.84
N ASN A 61 6.02 6.73 3.18
CA ASN A 61 6.02 5.44 2.52
C ASN A 61 4.71 4.74 2.89
N ASN A 62 3.81 4.60 1.91
CA ASN A 62 2.57 3.85 2.08
C ASN A 62 2.84 2.35 2.14
N VAL A 63 2.00 1.64 2.88
CA VAL A 63 2.02 0.16 2.91
C VAL A 63 1.73 -0.35 1.48
N PRO A 64 2.60 -1.20 0.92
CA PRO A 64 2.61 -1.52 -0.52
C PRO A 64 1.53 -2.52 -0.96
N TYR A 65 1.12 -3.40 -0.05
CA TYR A 65 0.32 -4.60 -0.30
C TYR A 65 -0.61 -4.83 0.88
N ASP A 66 -1.59 -5.70 0.69
CA ASP A 66 -2.39 -6.22 1.79
C ASP A 66 -1.54 -7.20 2.60
N LEU A 67 -1.28 -6.85 3.86
CA LEU A 67 -0.38 -7.58 4.76
C LEU A 67 -1.15 -8.06 5.99
N LEU A 68 -0.81 -9.27 6.43
CA LEU A 68 -1.28 -9.81 7.69
C LEU A 68 -0.29 -9.45 8.81
N LEU A 69 -0.78 -8.84 9.89
CA LEU A 69 0.04 -8.48 11.03
C LEU A 69 0.27 -9.70 11.93
N LEU A 70 1.48 -10.27 11.86
CA LEU A 70 1.87 -11.46 12.62
C LEU A 70 2.39 -11.18 14.03
N ARG A 71 2.98 -10.01 14.26
CA ARG A 71 3.54 -9.64 15.57
C ARG A 71 3.56 -8.12 15.76
N GLY A 72 3.27 -7.69 17.00
CA GLY A 72 3.26 -6.28 17.39
C GLY A 72 1.91 -5.61 17.19
N SER A 73 1.89 -4.29 17.37
CA SER A 73 0.74 -3.43 17.11
C SER A 73 1.17 -2.24 16.25
N CYS A 74 0.23 -1.70 15.48
CA CYS A 74 0.49 -0.50 14.68
C CYS A 74 -0.75 0.39 14.62
N ILE A 75 -0.52 1.69 14.42
CA ILE A 75 -1.57 2.67 14.14
C ILE A 75 -1.51 2.93 12.63
N LEU A 76 -2.60 2.63 11.95
CA LEU A 76 -2.71 2.79 10.51
C LEU A 76 -3.70 3.89 10.18
N ASP A 77 -3.24 4.86 9.40
CA ASP A 77 -4.15 5.78 8.74
C ASP A 77 -4.78 5.08 7.53
N LYS A 78 -6.11 5.12 7.48
CA LYS A 78 -6.92 4.58 6.38
C LYS A 78 -7.73 5.65 5.69
N SER A 79 -7.43 6.93 5.94
CA SER A 79 -8.12 8.07 5.34
C SER A 79 -8.16 7.99 3.82
N MET A 80 -7.05 7.63 3.17
CA MET A 80 -6.98 7.50 1.72
C MET A 80 -7.83 6.35 1.15
N LEU A 81 -8.14 5.32 1.94
CA LEU A 81 -8.88 4.12 1.48
C LEU A 81 -10.35 4.13 1.90
N LYS A 82 -10.65 4.65 3.09
CA LYS A 82 -11.99 4.64 3.69
C LYS A 82 -12.65 6.02 3.74
N GLY A 83 -11.91 7.09 3.44
CA GLY A 83 -12.41 8.47 3.53
C GLY A 83 -12.60 8.98 4.97
N GLY A 84 -12.22 8.20 6.00
CA GLY A 84 -12.34 8.59 7.41
C GLY A 84 -11.04 9.17 7.95
N SER A 85 -11.11 10.27 8.71
CA SER A 85 -9.94 10.94 9.31
C SER A 85 -9.39 10.25 10.56
N VAL A 86 -10.04 9.19 11.05
CA VAL A 86 -9.66 8.52 12.29
C VAL A 86 -8.68 7.39 12.00
N SER A 87 -7.47 7.52 12.55
CA SER A 87 -6.47 6.44 12.54
C SER A 87 -6.96 5.23 13.33
N GLN A 88 -6.73 4.04 12.79
CA GLN A 88 -7.18 2.79 13.41
C GLN A 88 -5.99 2.02 13.99
N MET A 89 -6.12 1.59 15.24
CA MET A 89 -5.17 0.66 15.83
C MET A 89 -5.39 -0.74 15.28
N LYS A 90 -4.29 -1.43 14.95
CA LYS A 90 -4.26 -2.81 14.52
C LYS A 90 -3.42 -3.63 15.46
N GLU A 91 -3.95 -4.81 15.77
CA GLU A 91 -3.35 -5.78 16.67
C GLU A 91 -2.94 -7.01 15.87
N SER A 92 -1.93 -7.70 16.38
CA SER A 92 -1.44 -8.94 15.81
C SER A 92 -2.47 -10.06 15.92
N ILE A 93 -2.45 -10.97 14.95
CA ILE A 93 -3.17 -12.24 15.01
C ILE A 93 -2.76 -13.15 16.19
N GLN A 94 -1.61 -12.90 16.84
CA GLN A 94 -1.18 -13.65 18.02
C GLN A 94 -2.16 -13.56 19.19
N THR A 95 -2.95 -12.49 19.27
CA THR A 95 -3.98 -12.31 20.32
C THR A 95 -5.25 -13.10 20.01
N LEU A 96 -5.37 -13.68 18.81
CA LEU A 96 -6.57 -14.38 18.37
C LEU A 96 -6.64 -15.78 18.98
N GLU A 97 -7.85 -16.20 19.37
CA GLU A 97 -8.12 -17.57 19.80
C GLU A 97 -7.88 -18.57 18.64
N PRO A 98 -7.29 -19.75 18.92
CA PRO A 98 -6.80 -20.68 17.90
C PRO A 98 -7.87 -21.27 16.96
N ASN A 99 -9.15 -21.19 17.32
CA ASN A 99 -10.26 -21.77 16.54
C ASN A 99 -11.14 -20.75 15.81
N ARG A 100 -10.73 -19.47 15.77
CA ARG A 100 -11.53 -18.43 15.11
C ARG A 100 -11.14 -18.31 13.64
N TYR A 101 -12.07 -18.66 12.76
CA TYR A 101 -11.92 -18.49 11.31
C TYR A 101 -12.20 -17.03 10.90
N PHE A 102 -11.41 -16.50 9.97
CA PHE A 102 -11.71 -15.24 9.29
C PHE A 102 -12.76 -15.53 8.21
N TYR A 103 -14.00 -15.09 8.44
CA TYR A 103 -14.94 -14.92 7.35
C TYR A 103 -14.56 -13.63 6.61
N TYR A 104 -14.05 -13.78 5.39
CA TYR A 104 -13.81 -12.66 4.47
C TYR A 104 -15.12 -12.13 3.92
#